data_AF-A0A9R1CA48-F1
#
_entry.id   AF-A0A9R1CA48-F1
#
_cell.length_a   1.000
_cell.length_b   1.000
_cell.length_c   1.000
_cell.angle_alpha   90.00
_cell.angle_beta   90.00
_cell.angle_gamma   90.00
#
_symmetry.space_group_name_H-M   'P 1'
#
loop_
_entity.id
_entity.type
_entity.pdbx_description
1 polymer ?
#
loop_
_entity_poly.entity_id
_entity_poly.type
_entity_poly.pdbx_seq_one_letter_code
_entity_poly.pdbx_strand_id
1 'polypeptide(L)'
;MKQNRLAIIRLLLKLSALDYRRSNAYGEGKGARIIIAVAGIIFWASLTWLGLLMADQVKSYGMTTANGGSYGATPVGYICGVMPFILFVDFMLRLSFLHSNTQYAKPFLLFPIPRYACADVFVIKSILQPFNLLWTGLFFAYALTATEPADATAAALIIAISLSAIVLNSLWYTIVHTLITVNITWWILPIIVYAAISIPFFSGQGISLDSFCDFYAFAGSTLTEHYIIMFLGIAVSFATLFAIGRTIAFKAADAELNGNDRNSTTESHRQISFSNVSSEPLVFVKLELASMKRNKNRRKASLYAVLTTVFVSITLTFTSIYSDNNLDQTYMLLYGFQVFPSMLAVNIMGYEGNYIDVLMMRKECILSLLKAKLFISCVMTLLPFLLMMPTVFAGTTDILRLTTFALITAGPVNCAYFQLAVTNDRTIPLVSKITGNKGKHIGTQQIITTIGALFIPLFAVRTMDSAIGQSTTSMALSAFSIIVIATSNLWLRHIYVRMAKRKYSNLENFHTTRN
;
A
#
# COMPACT_ATOMS: atom_id res chain seq x y z
N MET A 1 -32.77 -24.19 -19.55
CA MET A 1 -31.60 -23.37 -19.91
C MET A 1 -30.41 -23.63 -18.97
N LYS A 2 -29.71 -24.77 -19.11
CA LYS A 2 -28.35 -24.95 -18.55
C LYS A 2 -27.35 -24.42 -19.57
N GLN A 3 -27.29 -23.10 -19.76
CA GLN A 3 -26.10 -22.54 -20.42
C GLN A 3 -24.88 -23.00 -19.59
N ASN A 4 -23.88 -23.58 -20.24
CA ASN A 4 -22.67 -24.08 -19.61
C ASN A 4 -22.14 -23.03 -18.62
N ARG A 5 -22.27 -23.26 -17.30
CA ARG A 5 -21.82 -22.32 -16.26
C ARG A 5 -20.36 -21.91 -16.48
N LEU A 6 -19.55 -22.85 -16.96
CA LEU A 6 -18.15 -22.63 -17.34
C LEU A 6 -18.00 -21.62 -18.50
N ALA A 7 -18.88 -21.67 -19.50
CA ALA A 7 -18.88 -20.74 -20.62
C ALA A 7 -19.25 -19.32 -20.18
N ILE A 8 -20.23 -19.18 -19.27
CA ILE A 8 -20.61 -17.89 -18.67
C ILE A 8 -19.43 -17.31 -17.87
N ILE A 9 -18.76 -18.12 -17.05
CA ILE A 9 -17.58 -17.71 -16.28
C ILE A 9 -16.44 -17.25 -17.20
N ARG A 10 -16.13 -18.02 -18.26
CA ARG A 10 -15.10 -17.64 -19.25
C ARG A 10 -15.45 -16.31 -19.93
N LEU A 11 -16.71 -16.12 -20.32
CA LEU A 11 -17.17 -14.89 -20.96
C LEU A 11 -17.07 -13.69 -20.01
N LEU A 12 -17.46 -13.85 -18.75
CA LEU A 12 -17.34 -12.82 -17.71
C LEU A 12 -15.88 -12.45 -17.41
N LEU A 13 -14.99 -13.45 -17.34
CA LEU A 13 -13.55 -13.20 -17.20
C LEU A 13 -13.03 -12.38 -18.39
N LYS A 14 -13.40 -12.76 -19.62
CA LYS A 14 -13.03 -12.03 -20.84
C LYS A 14 -13.58 -10.60 -20.85
N LEU A 15 -14.86 -10.39 -20.51
CA LEU A 15 -15.47 -9.06 -20.43
C LEU A 15 -14.74 -8.17 -19.43
N SER A 16 -14.39 -8.73 -18.27
CA SER A 16 -13.68 -7.95 -17.26
C SER A 16 -12.23 -7.62 -17.61
N ALA A 17 -11.56 -8.47 -18.42
CA ALA A 17 -10.26 -8.15 -18.98
C ALA A 17 -10.38 -7.05 -20.05
N LEU A 18 -11.48 -7.04 -20.80
CA LEU A 18 -11.78 -6.02 -21.82
C LEU A 18 -12.26 -4.70 -21.23
N ASP A 19 -12.93 -4.70 -20.08
CA ASP A 19 -13.39 -3.49 -19.38
C ASP A 19 -12.25 -2.48 -19.18
N TYR A 20 -11.09 -2.96 -18.74
CA TYR A 20 -9.90 -2.10 -18.62
C TYR A 20 -9.44 -1.54 -19.96
N ARG A 21 -9.49 -2.33 -21.04
CA ARG A 21 -9.10 -1.90 -22.39
C ARG A 21 -10.10 -0.91 -23.01
N ARG A 22 -11.36 -0.93 -22.56
CA ARG A 22 -12.43 -0.04 -23.04
C ARG A 22 -12.47 1.29 -22.30
N SER A 23 -11.85 1.39 -21.12
CA SER A 23 -11.75 2.67 -20.41
C SER A 23 -10.91 3.66 -21.22
N ASN A 24 -11.38 4.92 -21.35
CA ASN A 24 -10.64 6.00 -22.02
C ASN A 24 -9.25 6.23 -21.39
N ALA A 25 -9.09 5.86 -20.12
CA ALA A 25 -7.83 5.89 -19.38
C ALA A 25 -6.80 4.81 -19.78
N TYR A 26 -7.13 3.89 -20.71
CA TYR A 26 -6.21 2.85 -21.18
C TYR A 26 -5.00 3.44 -21.92
N GLY A 27 -5.18 4.54 -22.66
CA GLY A 27 -4.10 5.21 -23.40
C GLY A 27 -3.06 5.85 -22.47
N GLU A 28 -3.50 6.54 -21.43
CA GLU A 28 -2.67 7.37 -20.55
C GLU A 28 -1.86 6.56 -19.52
N GLY A 29 -2.32 5.35 -19.18
CA GLY A 29 -1.69 4.50 -18.16
C GLY A 29 -0.57 3.58 -18.67
N LYS A 30 -0.13 3.70 -19.94
CA LYS A 30 0.91 2.81 -20.49
C LYS A 30 2.25 2.97 -19.77
N GLY A 31 2.68 4.21 -19.50
CA GLY A 31 3.94 4.49 -18.79
C GLY A 31 3.93 3.98 -17.35
N ALA A 32 2.87 4.28 -16.59
CA ALA A 32 2.68 3.78 -15.22
C ALA A 32 2.75 2.24 -15.16
N ARG A 33 2.17 1.55 -16.14
CA ARG A 33 2.23 0.08 -16.22
C ARG A 33 3.65 -0.45 -16.42
N ILE A 34 4.44 0.19 -17.29
CA ILE A 34 5.84 -0.18 -17.48
C ILE A 34 6.62 0.02 -16.17
N ILE A 35 6.43 1.15 -15.49
CA ILE A 35 7.11 1.43 -14.22
C ILE A 35 6.72 0.41 -13.14
N ILE A 36 5.42 0.12 -12.99
CA ILE A 36 4.94 -0.90 -12.03
C ILE A 36 5.47 -2.29 -12.39
N ALA A 37 5.54 -2.63 -13.69
CA ALA A 37 6.08 -3.91 -14.13
C ALA A 37 7.59 -4.02 -13.83
N VAL A 38 8.37 -2.97 -14.13
CA VAL A 38 9.81 -2.92 -13.81
C VAL A 38 10.03 -3.01 -12.30
N ALA A 39 9.28 -2.25 -11.50
CA ALA A 39 9.35 -2.32 -10.04
C ALA A 39 8.97 -3.72 -9.53
N GLY A 40 7.96 -4.36 -10.12
CA GLY A 40 7.57 -5.73 -9.81
C GLY A 40 8.67 -6.75 -10.14
N ILE A 41 9.38 -6.58 -11.26
CA ILE A 41 10.52 -7.45 -11.64
C ILE A 41 11.68 -7.26 -10.67
N ILE A 42 12.03 -6.02 -10.31
CA ILE A 42 13.08 -5.73 -9.31
C ILE A 42 12.72 -6.35 -7.96
N PHE A 43 11.46 -6.22 -7.53
CA PHE A 43 11.00 -6.83 -6.29
C PHE A 43 11.07 -8.36 -6.34
N TRP A 44 10.65 -8.97 -7.45
CA TRP A 44 10.78 -10.41 -7.67
C TRP A 44 12.25 -10.86 -7.65
N ALA A 45 13.16 -10.11 -8.27
CA ALA A 45 14.60 -10.39 -8.23
C ALA A 45 15.17 -10.26 -6.79
N SER A 46 14.74 -9.26 -6.01
CA SER A 46 15.15 -9.14 -4.61
C SER A 46 14.67 -10.33 -3.76
N LEU A 47 13.49 -10.88 -4.07
CA LEU A 47 12.98 -12.09 -3.43
C LEU A 47 13.76 -13.35 -3.85
N THR A 48 14.20 -13.44 -5.11
CA THR A 48 15.10 -14.54 -5.52
C THR A 48 16.41 -14.48 -4.74
N TRP A 49 16.98 -13.29 -4.56
CA TRP A 49 18.20 -13.10 -3.77
C TRP A 49 17.99 -13.50 -2.30
N LEU A 50 16.87 -13.10 -1.71
CA LEU A 50 16.52 -13.52 -0.34
C LEU A 50 16.34 -15.04 -0.24
N GLY A 51 15.74 -15.69 -1.24
CA GLY A 51 15.63 -17.14 -1.31
C GLY A 51 16.99 -17.85 -1.36
N LEU A 52 17.97 -17.29 -2.10
CA LEU A 52 19.34 -17.79 -2.14
C LEU A 52 20.05 -17.66 -0.79
N LEU A 53 19.90 -16.49 -0.12
CA LEU A 53 20.47 -16.29 1.21
C LEU A 53 19.88 -17.28 2.22
N MET A 54 18.56 -17.50 2.20
CA MET A 54 17.91 -18.49 3.06
C MET A 54 18.45 -19.91 2.82
N ALA A 55 18.71 -20.28 1.56
CA ALA A 55 19.28 -21.58 1.23
C ALA A 55 20.73 -21.72 1.70
N ASP A 56 21.53 -20.65 1.59
CA ASP A 56 22.91 -20.62 2.08
C ASP A 56 22.97 -20.76 3.61
N GLN A 57 22.08 -20.08 4.34
CA GLN A 57 21.93 -20.27 5.78
C GLN A 57 21.63 -21.73 6.13
N VAL A 58 20.67 -22.37 5.45
CA VAL A 58 20.34 -23.78 5.68
C VAL A 58 21.52 -24.71 5.42
N LYS A 59 22.33 -24.46 4.38
CA LYS A 59 23.55 -25.24 4.12
C LYS A 59 24.65 -25.00 5.15
N SER A 60 24.82 -23.76 5.58
CA SER A 60 25.81 -23.36 6.58
C SER A 60 25.53 -23.99 7.95
N TYR A 61 24.26 -24.03 8.35
CA TYR A 61 23.83 -24.72 9.58
C TYR A 61 23.62 -26.24 9.38
N GLY A 62 23.54 -26.72 8.15
CA GLY A 62 23.07 -28.06 7.76
C GLY A 62 24.09 -28.93 7.03
N MET A 63 25.37 -28.88 7.39
CA MET A 63 26.36 -29.95 7.08
C MET A 63 27.28 -30.28 8.26
N THR A 64 27.00 -29.75 9.45
CA THR A 64 27.68 -30.15 10.68
C THR A 64 26.65 -30.57 11.71
N THR A 65 26.93 -31.69 12.35
CA THR A 65 26.24 -32.23 13.53
C THR A 65 24.99 -33.07 13.29
N ALA A 66 25.23 -34.39 13.30
CA ALA A 66 24.27 -35.43 13.65
C ALA A 66 23.74 -35.34 15.10
N ASN A 67 23.75 -34.16 15.76
CA ASN A 67 23.20 -33.91 17.09
C ASN A 67 23.10 -32.39 17.37
N GLY A 68 21.87 -31.86 17.41
CA GLY A 68 21.49 -30.70 18.25
C GLY A 68 21.92 -29.29 17.81
N GLY A 69 21.16 -28.69 16.88
CA GLY A 69 21.00 -27.24 16.74
C GLY A 69 19.56 -26.93 16.36
N SER A 70 18.91 -25.98 17.05
CA SER A 70 17.51 -25.58 16.81
C SER A 70 17.30 -25.14 15.35
N TYR A 71 16.09 -25.40 14.87
CA TYR A 71 15.53 -25.36 13.52
C TYR A 71 15.75 -26.64 12.70
N GLY A 72 14.71 -27.49 12.73
CA GLY A 72 14.65 -28.85 12.18
C GLY A 72 15.54 -29.11 10.96
N ALA A 73 16.35 -30.16 11.08
CA ALA A 73 17.45 -30.60 10.21
C ALA A 73 17.13 -30.87 8.72
N THR A 74 15.98 -30.42 8.20
CA THR A 74 15.56 -30.63 6.81
C THR A 74 15.24 -29.29 6.13
N PRO A 75 15.58 -29.12 4.84
CA PRO A 75 15.20 -27.94 4.05
C PRO A 75 13.69 -27.66 4.06
N VAL A 76 12.86 -28.71 4.15
CA VAL A 76 11.40 -28.57 4.24
C VAL A 76 10.97 -28.01 5.61
N GLY A 77 11.60 -28.46 6.70
CA GLY A 77 11.32 -27.94 8.04
C GLY A 77 11.61 -26.44 8.15
N TYR A 78 12.74 -26.00 7.61
CA TYR A 78 13.12 -24.58 7.65
C TYR A 78 12.11 -23.67 6.95
N ILE A 79 11.68 -24.00 5.73
CA ILE A 79 10.70 -23.17 5.01
C ILE A 79 9.34 -23.15 5.73
N CYS A 80 8.94 -24.26 6.33
CA CYS A 80 7.71 -24.33 7.13
C CYS A 80 7.80 -23.48 8.40
N GLY A 81 8.97 -23.43 9.04
CA GLY A 81 9.26 -22.55 10.18
C GLY A 81 9.08 -21.06 9.86
N VAL A 82 9.57 -20.62 8.70
CA VAL A 82 9.53 -19.21 8.27
C VAL A 82 8.20 -18.83 7.60
N MET A 83 7.43 -19.82 7.10
CA MET A 83 6.21 -19.59 6.33
C MET A 83 5.18 -18.67 7.00
N PRO A 84 4.87 -18.76 8.30
CA PRO A 84 3.92 -17.85 8.95
C PRO A 84 4.29 -16.37 8.80
N PHE A 85 5.58 -16.04 8.87
CA PHE A 85 6.05 -14.66 8.64
C PHE A 85 5.85 -14.23 7.19
N ILE A 86 6.18 -15.11 6.23
CA ILE A 86 5.97 -14.86 4.80
C ILE A 86 4.49 -14.60 4.51
N LEU A 87 3.59 -15.42 5.06
CA LEU A 87 2.14 -15.27 4.87
C LEU A 87 1.59 -14.00 5.52
N PHE A 88 2.13 -13.60 6.67
CA PHE A 88 1.77 -12.32 7.30
C PHE A 88 2.19 -11.13 6.45
N VAL A 89 3.45 -11.13 5.97
CA VAL A 89 3.96 -10.08 5.07
C VAL A 89 3.16 -10.05 3.76
N ASP A 90 2.88 -11.21 3.16
CA ASP A 90 2.05 -11.32 1.96
C ASP A 90 0.65 -10.71 2.20
N PHE A 91 0.01 -11.01 3.33
CA PHE A 91 -1.30 -10.45 3.65
C PHE A 91 -1.26 -8.92 3.81
N MET A 92 -0.22 -8.36 4.44
CA MET A 92 -0.01 -6.92 4.56
C MET A 92 0.26 -6.26 3.20
N LEU A 93 1.09 -6.88 2.35
CA LEU A 93 1.35 -6.40 1.01
C LEU A 93 0.07 -6.42 0.17
N ARG A 94 -0.77 -7.46 0.28
CA ARG A 94 -2.08 -7.51 -0.37
C ARG A 94 -3.01 -6.42 0.15
N LEU A 95 -3.07 -6.18 1.45
CA LEU A 95 -3.87 -5.09 2.01
C LEU A 95 -3.47 -3.72 1.44
N SER A 96 -2.19 -3.54 1.15
CA SER A 96 -1.64 -2.28 0.64
C SER A 96 -1.82 -2.10 -0.87
N PHE A 97 -1.53 -3.13 -1.65
CA PHE A 97 -1.47 -3.05 -3.12
C PHE A 97 -2.73 -3.56 -3.82
N LEU A 98 -3.44 -4.53 -3.23
CA LEU A 98 -4.61 -5.13 -3.84
C LEU A 98 -5.88 -4.36 -3.48
N HIS A 99 -6.80 -4.31 -4.44
CA HIS A 99 -8.09 -3.63 -4.30
C HIS A 99 -9.19 -4.69 -4.20
N SER A 100 -10.31 -4.35 -3.55
CA SER A 100 -11.45 -5.27 -3.47
C SER A 100 -11.95 -5.59 -4.87
N ASN A 101 -11.95 -6.86 -5.24
CA ASN A 101 -12.54 -7.31 -6.50
C ASN A 101 -14.08 -7.11 -6.55
N THR A 102 -14.74 -6.70 -5.45
CA THR A 102 -16.21 -6.60 -5.34
C THR A 102 -16.79 -5.54 -6.25
N GLN A 103 -16.02 -4.49 -6.53
CA GLN A 103 -16.43 -3.42 -7.44
C GLN A 103 -16.53 -3.87 -8.88
N TYR A 104 -15.78 -4.92 -9.27
CA TYR A 104 -15.90 -5.50 -10.61
C TYR A 104 -17.21 -6.23 -10.80
N ALA A 105 -17.90 -6.65 -9.73
CA ALA A 105 -19.21 -7.29 -9.84
C ALA A 105 -20.32 -6.28 -10.17
N LYS A 106 -20.16 -4.99 -9.81
CA LYS A 106 -21.20 -3.97 -9.92
C LYS A 106 -21.76 -3.81 -11.35
N PRO A 107 -20.95 -3.73 -12.42
CA PRO A 107 -21.46 -3.70 -13.79
C PRO A 107 -22.12 -5.01 -14.20
N PHE A 108 -21.67 -6.14 -13.63
CA PHE A 108 -22.22 -7.46 -13.94
C PHE A 108 -23.56 -7.74 -13.27
N LEU A 109 -23.88 -7.03 -12.18
CA LEU A 109 -25.19 -7.12 -11.51
C LEU A 109 -26.33 -6.51 -12.34
N LEU A 110 -26.03 -5.66 -13.32
CA LEU A 110 -27.01 -5.12 -14.27
C LEU A 110 -27.41 -6.14 -15.33
N PHE A 111 -26.58 -7.15 -15.59
CA PHE A 111 -26.92 -8.20 -16.55
C PHE A 111 -27.79 -9.26 -15.89
N PRO A 112 -28.71 -9.90 -16.64
CA PRO A 112 -29.56 -10.98 -16.15
C PRO A 112 -28.77 -12.30 -16.00
N ILE A 113 -27.75 -12.29 -15.13
CA ILE A 113 -26.83 -13.41 -14.88
C ILE A 113 -27.10 -13.93 -13.46
N PRO A 114 -27.03 -15.25 -13.21
CA PRO A 114 -27.15 -15.79 -11.86
C PRO A 114 -26.07 -15.19 -10.94
N ARG A 115 -26.48 -14.53 -9.86
CA ARG A 115 -25.60 -13.83 -8.90
C ARG A 115 -24.48 -14.72 -8.33
N TYR A 116 -24.76 -16.03 -8.17
CA TYR A 116 -23.74 -17.01 -7.77
C TYR A 116 -22.57 -17.12 -8.77
N ALA A 117 -22.83 -16.97 -10.08
CA ALA A 117 -21.76 -17.00 -11.08
C ALA A 117 -20.86 -15.75 -11.00
N CYS A 118 -21.41 -14.60 -10.60
CA CYS A 118 -20.62 -13.39 -10.33
C CYS A 118 -19.71 -13.57 -9.11
N ALA A 119 -20.21 -14.20 -8.04
CA ALA A 119 -19.42 -14.55 -6.87
C ALA A 119 -18.31 -15.57 -7.22
N ASP A 120 -18.59 -16.56 -8.06
CA ASP A 120 -17.61 -17.55 -8.51
C ASP A 120 -16.49 -16.88 -9.34
N VAL A 121 -16.83 -15.99 -10.27
CA VAL A 121 -15.84 -15.20 -11.05
C VAL A 121 -14.96 -14.36 -10.14
N PHE A 122 -15.52 -13.79 -9.08
CA PHE A 122 -14.78 -12.98 -8.11
C PHE A 122 -13.73 -13.81 -7.37
N VAL A 123 -14.09 -14.99 -6.87
CA VAL A 123 -13.15 -15.88 -6.17
C VAL A 123 -12.10 -16.44 -7.13
N ILE A 124 -12.50 -16.84 -8.34
CA ILE A 124 -11.58 -17.35 -9.37
C ILE A 124 -10.53 -16.31 -9.77
N LYS A 125 -10.89 -15.03 -9.85
CA LYS A 125 -9.93 -13.95 -10.13
C LYS A 125 -8.89 -13.75 -9.03
N SER A 126 -9.26 -13.98 -7.76
CA SER A 126 -8.31 -13.91 -6.64
C SER A 126 -7.25 -15.03 -6.72
N ILE A 127 -7.64 -16.20 -7.23
CA ILE A 127 -6.71 -17.32 -7.45
C ILE A 127 -5.79 -17.05 -8.65
N LEU A 128 -6.35 -16.56 -9.76
CA LEU A 128 -5.59 -16.26 -11.00
C LEU A 128 -4.87 -14.91 -10.98
N GLN A 129 -4.66 -14.33 -9.79
CA GLN A 129 -4.09 -13.01 -9.69
C GLN A 129 -2.58 -13.05 -9.95
N PRO A 130 -2.01 -12.17 -10.80
CA PRO A 130 -0.58 -12.16 -11.08
C PRO A 130 0.27 -11.89 -9.83
N PHE A 131 -0.30 -11.24 -8.81
CA PHE A 131 0.35 -11.03 -7.53
C PHE A 131 0.71 -12.36 -6.82
N ASN A 132 -0.02 -13.45 -7.07
CA ASN A 132 0.33 -14.77 -6.52
C ASN A 132 1.66 -15.31 -7.08
N LEU A 133 2.10 -14.83 -8.24
CA LEU A 133 3.40 -15.19 -8.81
C LEU A 133 4.57 -14.44 -8.17
N LEU A 134 4.32 -13.43 -7.35
CA LEU A 134 5.38 -12.60 -6.78
C LEU A 134 6.35 -13.42 -5.92
N TRP A 135 5.82 -14.36 -5.14
CA TRP A 135 6.59 -15.19 -4.22
C TRP A 135 7.27 -16.38 -4.89
N THR A 136 6.97 -16.67 -6.17
CA THR A 136 7.63 -17.77 -6.89
C THR A 136 9.14 -17.56 -6.95
N GLY A 137 9.61 -16.30 -7.03
CA GLY A 137 11.04 -16.00 -7.06
C GLY A 137 11.77 -16.52 -5.83
N LEU A 138 11.21 -16.29 -4.64
CA LEU A 138 11.76 -16.77 -3.38
C LEU A 138 11.73 -18.30 -3.31
N PHE A 139 10.57 -18.90 -3.52
CA PHE A 139 10.38 -20.34 -3.30
C PHE A 139 11.11 -21.20 -4.34
N PHE A 140 11.17 -20.79 -5.60
CA PHE A 140 11.94 -21.50 -6.62
C PHE A 140 13.44 -21.37 -6.37
N ALA A 141 13.94 -20.17 -6.07
CA ALA A 141 15.36 -19.98 -5.77
C ALA A 141 15.80 -20.80 -4.55
N TYR A 142 15.01 -20.77 -3.48
CA TYR A 142 15.24 -21.55 -2.28
C TYR A 142 15.19 -23.05 -2.55
N ALA A 143 14.11 -23.56 -3.18
CA ALA A 143 13.93 -24.99 -3.41
C ALA A 143 15.06 -25.59 -4.27
N LEU A 144 15.50 -24.89 -5.32
CA LEU A 144 16.56 -25.38 -6.20
C LEU A 144 17.95 -25.36 -5.56
N THR A 145 18.21 -24.42 -4.65
CA THR A 145 19.53 -24.27 -4.05
C THR A 145 19.65 -25.00 -2.73
N ALA A 146 18.60 -25.08 -1.91
CA ALA A 146 18.63 -25.71 -0.59
C ALA A 146 18.67 -27.25 -0.66
N THR A 147 18.08 -27.87 -1.69
CA THR A 147 18.10 -29.32 -1.85
C THR A 147 19.28 -29.79 -2.69
N GLU A 148 19.87 -30.92 -2.33
CA GLU A 148 20.80 -31.61 -3.21
C GLU A 148 20.09 -32.10 -4.48
N PRO A 149 20.79 -32.18 -5.63
CA PRO A 149 20.19 -32.66 -6.88
C PRO A 149 19.65 -34.09 -6.81
N ALA A 150 20.04 -34.89 -5.80
CA ALA A 150 19.52 -36.23 -5.55
C ALA A 150 18.09 -36.23 -4.97
N ASP A 151 17.70 -35.20 -4.21
CA ASP A 151 16.40 -35.12 -3.51
C ASP A 151 15.40 -34.22 -4.23
N ALA A 152 15.15 -34.50 -5.51
CA ALA A 152 14.20 -33.76 -6.33
C ALA A 152 12.75 -33.77 -5.78
N THR A 153 12.40 -34.79 -4.99
CA THR A 153 11.09 -34.91 -4.32
C THR A 153 10.91 -33.87 -3.22
N ALA A 154 11.95 -33.59 -2.43
CA ALA A 154 11.91 -32.57 -1.39
C ALA A 154 11.75 -31.17 -2.00
N ALA A 155 12.44 -30.89 -3.11
CA ALA A 155 12.29 -29.63 -3.84
C ALA A 155 10.86 -29.45 -4.38
N ALA A 156 10.27 -30.50 -4.96
CA ALA A 156 8.91 -30.48 -5.46
C ALA A 156 7.89 -30.24 -4.34
N LEU A 157 8.09 -30.85 -3.16
CA LEU A 157 7.25 -30.62 -1.98
C LEU A 157 7.35 -29.17 -1.50
N ILE A 158 8.55 -28.60 -1.36
CA ILE A 158 8.73 -27.19 -0.96
C ILE A 158 7.94 -26.26 -1.87
N ILE A 159 8.03 -26.46 -3.18
CA ILE A 159 7.31 -25.63 -4.17
C ILE A 159 5.79 -25.84 -4.06
N ALA A 160 5.32 -27.08 -3.94
CA ALA A 160 3.88 -27.38 -3.86
C ALA A 160 3.23 -26.81 -2.59
N ILE A 161 3.90 -26.96 -1.45
CA ILE A 161 3.45 -26.46 -0.15
C ILE A 161 3.41 -24.94 -0.14
N SER A 162 4.47 -24.31 -0.65
CA SER A 162 4.56 -22.85 -0.66
C SER A 162 3.55 -22.18 -1.59
N LEU A 163 3.40 -22.68 -2.82
CA LEU A 163 2.44 -22.14 -3.78
C LEU A 163 0.99 -22.30 -3.30
N SER A 164 0.66 -23.45 -2.72
CA SER A 164 -0.67 -23.67 -2.16
C SER A 164 -0.95 -22.75 -0.96
N ALA A 165 0.03 -22.53 -0.08
CA ALA A 165 -0.09 -21.60 1.04
C ALA A 165 -0.34 -20.15 0.58
N ILE A 166 0.36 -19.66 -0.45
CA ILE A 166 0.12 -18.33 -1.03
C ILE A 166 -1.30 -18.22 -1.59
N VAL A 167 -1.79 -19.25 -2.30
CA VAL A 167 -3.14 -19.26 -2.88
C VAL A 167 -4.20 -19.24 -1.78
N LEU A 168 -4.01 -20.02 -0.71
CA LEU A 168 -4.88 -19.98 0.48
C LEU A 168 -4.89 -18.59 1.11
N ASN A 169 -3.72 -17.95 1.22
CA ASN A 169 -3.62 -16.60 1.76
C ASN A 169 -4.29 -15.55 0.86
N SER A 170 -4.29 -15.74 -0.47
CA SER A 170 -5.05 -14.89 -1.40
C SER A 170 -6.56 -14.97 -1.17
N LEU A 171 -7.08 -16.18 -0.92
CA LEU A 171 -8.49 -16.40 -0.59
C LEU A 171 -8.84 -15.78 0.77
N TRP A 172 -7.98 -16.01 1.77
CA TRP A 172 -8.11 -15.41 3.09
C TRP A 172 -8.15 -13.88 3.02
N TYR A 173 -7.20 -13.27 2.32
CA TYR A 173 -7.16 -11.83 2.07
C TYR A 173 -8.48 -11.31 1.49
N THR A 174 -8.99 -12.00 0.47
CA THR A 174 -10.22 -11.60 -0.21
C THR A 174 -11.42 -11.60 0.75
N ILE A 175 -11.54 -12.63 1.60
CA ILE A 175 -12.58 -12.70 2.64
C ILE A 175 -12.46 -11.52 3.60
N VAL A 176 -11.29 -11.35 4.23
CA VAL A 176 -11.06 -10.32 5.25
C VAL A 176 -11.31 -8.92 4.67
N HIS A 177 -10.80 -8.66 3.46
CA HIS A 177 -10.96 -7.37 2.80
C HIS A 177 -12.43 -7.05 2.49
N THR A 178 -13.20 -8.04 2.02
CA THR A 178 -14.65 -7.82 1.80
C THR A 178 -15.39 -7.49 3.10
N LEU A 179 -15.03 -8.12 4.22
CA LEU A 179 -15.64 -7.83 5.52
C LEU A 179 -15.28 -6.43 6.05
N ILE A 180 -14.00 -6.04 5.96
CA ILE A 180 -13.51 -4.73 6.40
C ILE A 180 -14.13 -3.59 5.58
N THR A 181 -14.36 -3.81 4.28
CA THR A 181 -14.99 -2.80 3.43
C THR A 181 -16.48 -2.60 3.74
N VAL A 182 -17.17 -3.63 4.24
CA VAL A 182 -18.54 -3.50 4.77
C VAL A 182 -18.50 -2.75 6.09
N ASN A 183 -17.85 -3.29 7.12
CA ASN A 183 -17.72 -2.69 8.46
C ASN A 183 -16.26 -2.74 8.95
N ILE A 184 -15.76 -1.61 9.46
CA ILE A 184 -14.38 -1.50 9.92
C ILE A 184 -14.10 -2.32 11.21
N THR A 185 -15.13 -2.69 11.96
CA THR A 185 -15.01 -3.53 13.18
C THR A 185 -14.51 -4.94 12.89
N TRP A 186 -14.63 -5.42 11.65
CA TRP A 186 -14.11 -6.73 11.23
C TRP A 186 -12.58 -6.82 11.22
N TRP A 187 -11.86 -5.74 11.53
CA TRP A 187 -10.42 -5.78 11.83
C TRP A 187 -10.07 -6.72 12.99
N ILE A 188 -11.03 -7.02 13.88
CA ILE A 188 -10.86 -8.00 14.96
C ILE A 188 -10.51 -9.40 14.41
N LEU A 189 -11.06 -9.79 13.26
CA LEU A 189 -10.90 -11.13 12.69
C LEU A 189 -9.45 -11.46 12.29
N PRO A 190 -8.74 -10.65 11.48
CA PRO A 190 -7.33 -10.91 11.20
C PRO A 190 -6.46 -10.82 12.46
N ILE A 191 -6.77 -9.90 13.39
CA ILE A 191 -6.01 -9.77 14.65
C ILE A 191 -6.08 -11.08 15.45
N ILE A 192 -7.27 -11.65 15.62
CA ILE A 192 -7.45 -12.92 16.36
C ILE A 192 -6.71 -14.08 15.66
N VAL A 193 -6.80 -14.17 14.33
CA VAL A 193 -6.15 -15.28 13.59
C VAL A 193 -4.64 -15.19 13.66
N TYR A 194 -4.05 -14.01 13.47
CA TYR A 194 -2.59 -13.86 13.58
C TYR A 194 -2.10 -13.98 15.03
N ALA A 195 -2.90 -13.55 16.01
CA ALA A 195 -2.61 -13.81 17.42
C ALA A 195 -2.61 -15.33 17.72
N ALA A 196 -3.56 -16.08 17.17
CA ALA A 196 -3.62 -17.53 17.32
C ALA A 196 -2.41 -18.24 16.66
N ILE A 197 -1.99 -17.78 15.49
CA ILE A 197 -0.77 -18.26 14.82
C ILE A 197 0.47 -17.98 15.67
N SER A 198 0.49 -16.88 16.43
CA SER A 198 1.63 -16.52 17.30
C SER A 198 1.67 -17.26 18.65
N ILE A 199 0.69 -18.11 18.99
CA ILE A 199 0.68 -18.85 20.28
C ILE A 199 1.98 -19.64 20.54
N PRO A 200 2.62 -20.31 19.55
CA PRO A 200 3.87 -21.06 19.78
C PRO A 200 5.06 -20.22 20.28
N PHE A 201 5.00 -18.89 20.21
CA PHE A 201 6.00 -18.02 20.85
C PHE A 201 6.07 -18.16 22.37
N PHE A 202 4.99 -18.65 23.00
CA PHE A 202 4.90 -18.77 24.46
C PHE A 202 5.19 -20.19 24.98
N SER A 203 5.54 -21.13 24.09
CA SER A 203 5.71 -22.54 24.46
C SER A 203 7.04 -22.86 25.15
N GLY A 204 7.99 -21.92 25.21
CA GLY A 204 9.32 -22.09 25.83
C GLY A 204 9.46 -21.39 27.20
N GLN A 205 10.62 -21.59 27.85
CA GLN A 205 11.03 -20.79 29.02
C GLN A 205 11.43 -19.38 28.57
N GLY A 206 10.45 -18.57 28.16
CA GLY A 206 10.63 -17.20 27.64
C GLY A 206 9.97 -16.97 26.28
N ILE A 207 10.02 -15.72 25.80
CA ILE A 207 9.63 -15.36 24.42
C ILE A 207 10.84 -15.67 23.53
N SER A 208 10.88 -16.85 22.92
CA SER A 208 11.94 -17.23 21.98
C SER A 208 11.39 -17.42 20.57
N LEU A 209 12.09 -16.84 19.58
CA LEU A 209 11.78 -17.04 18.16
C LEU A 209 12.14 -18.46 17.72
N ASP A 210 13.07 -19.10 18.42
CA ASP A 210 13.51 -20.48 18.22
C ASP A 210 12.38 -21.48 18.45
N SER A 211 11.64 -21.37 19.57
CA SER A 211 10.52 -22.28 19.85
C SER A 211 9.39 -22.14 18.83
N PHE A 212 9.18 -20.93 18.30
CA PHE A 212 8.18 -20.68 17.28
C PHE A 212 8.53 -21.41 15.98
N CYS A 213 9.73 -21.19 15.42
CA CYS A 213 10.04 -21.84 14.15
C CYS A 213 10.34 -23.34 14.32
N ASP A 214 10.77 -23.81 15.51
CA ASP A 214 10.88 -25.24 15.82
C ASP A 214 9.52 -25.96 15.78
N PHE A 215 8.46 -25.35 16.33
CA PHE A 215 7.10 -25.91 16.27
C PHE A 215 6.62 -26.08 14.83
N TYR A 216 6.78 -25.05 14.00
CA TYR A 216 6.38 -25.08 12.60
C TYR A 216 7.33 -25.93 11.73
N ALA A 217 8.60 -26.03 12.07
CA ALA A 217 9.56 -26.90 11.40
C ALA A 217 9.27 -28.37 11.69
N PHE A 218 8.90 -28.70 12.93
CA PHE A 218 8.43 -30.04 13.31
C PHE A 218 7.14 -30.41 12.60
N ALA A 219 6.18 -29.48 12.50
CA ALA A 219 4.99 -29.67 11.69
C ALA A 219 5.37 -29.91 10.22
N GLY A 220 6.32 -29.15 9.67
CA GLY A 220 6.82 -29.32 8.30
C GLY A 220 7.49 -30.68 8.05
N SER A 221 8.36 -31.15 8.95
CA SER A 221 9.07 -32.41 8.80
C SER A 221 8.14 -33.62 8.91
N THR A 222 7.21 -33.61 9.89
CA THR A 222 6.19 -34.67 10.04
C THR A 222 5.26 -34.75 8.83
N LEU A 223 5.03 -33.63 8.14
CA LEU A 223 4.26 -33.58 6.90
C LEU A 223 4.99 -34.19 5.69
N THR A 224 6.33 -34.24 5.69
CA THR A 224 7.09 -34.90 4.60
C THR A 224 6.92 -36.41 4.60
N GLU A 225 6.75 -37.02 5.77
CA GLU A 225 6.52 -38.47 5.91
C GLU A 225 5.12 -38.89 5.40
N HIS A 226 4.14 -37.97 5.39
CA HIS A 226 2.73 -38.26 5.07
C HIS A 226 2.18 -37.35 3.95
N TYR A 227 2.80 -37.37 2.77
CA TYR A 227 2.45 -36.50 1.64
C TYR A 227 0.96 -36.48 1.25
N ILE A 228 0.26 -37.62 1.32
CA ILE A 228 -1.18 -37.72 0.95
C ILE A 228 -2.06 -36.90 1.90
N ILE A 229 -1.81 -37.02 3.21
CA ILE A 229 -2.61 -36.36 4.24
C ILE A 229 -2.44 -34.84 4.12
N MET A 230 -1.24 -34.38 3.81
CA MET A 230 -0.95 -32.97 3.61
C MET A 230 -1.74 -32.37 2.44
N PHE A 231 -1.68 -32.99 1.25
CA PHE A 231 -2.41 -32.49 0.09
C PHE A 231 -3.92 -32.53 0.30
N LEU A 232 -4.44 -33.52 1.04
CA LEU A 232 -5.83 -33.59 1.42
C LEU A 232 -6.22 -32.43 2.37
N GLY A 233 -5.40 -32.13 3.37
CA GLY A 233 -5.61 -30.99 4.28
C GLY A 233 -5.61 -29.64 3.54
N ILE A 234 -4.69 -29.45 2.59
CA ILE A 234 -4.64 -28.26 1.74
C ILE A 234 -5.89 -28.18 0.84
N ALA A 235 -6.34 -29.29 0.26
CA ALA A 235 -7.54 -29.31 -0.58
C ALA A 235 -8.82 -28.98 0.23
N VAL A 236 -8.93 -29.49 1.46
CA VAL A 236 -10.06 -29.20 2.36
C VAL A 236 -10.04 -27.73 2.80
N SER A 237 -8.88 -27.19 3.19
CA SER A 237 -8.76 -25.76 3.55
C SER A 237 -9.08 -24.84 2.37
N PHE A 238 -8.69 -25.23 1.15
CA PHE A 238 -9.04 -24.50 -0.06
C PHE A 238 -10.55 -24.52 -0.32
N ALA A 239 -11.19 -25.69 -0.24
CA ALA A 239 -12.63 -25.84 -0.47
C ALA A 239 -13.47 -25.04 0.55
N THR A 240 -13.06 -25.05 1.82
CA THR A 240 -13.73 -24.30 2.89
C THR A 240 -13.61 -22.78 2.70
N LEU A 241 -12.40 -22.27 2.46
CA LEU A 241 -12.20 -20.84 2.18
C LEU A 241 -12.91 -20.40 0.90
N PHE A 242 -12.93 -21.24 -0.13
CA PHE A 242 -13.66 -20.98 -1.36
C PHE A 242 -15.18 -20.85 -1.11
N ALA A 243 -15.76 -21.78 -0.35
CA ALA A 243 -17.18 -21.75 0.01
C ALA A 243 -17.53 -20.52 0.86
N ILE A 244 -16.73 -20.22 1.89
CA ILE A 244 -16.92 -19.04 2.76
C ILE A 244 -16.84 -17.76 1.92
N GLY A 245 -15.78 -17.61 1.11
CA GLY A 245 -15.58 -16.46 0.24
C GLY A 245 -16.75 -16.24 -0.72
N ARG A 246 -17.29 -17.31 -1.30
CA ARG A 246 -18.48 -17.25 -2.15
C ARG A 246 -19.71 -16.73 -1.41
N THR A 247 -19.97 -17.21 -0.19
CA THR A 247 -21.14 -16.77 0.59
C THR A 247 -21.05 -15.31 1.00
N ILE A 248 -19.86 -14.84 1.40
CA ILE A 248 -19.62 -13.46 1.82
C ILE A 248 -19.72 -12.52 0.62
N ALA A 249 -19.11 -12.88 -0.51
CA ALA A 249 -19.19 -12.09 -1.74
C ALA A 249 -20.63 -11.92 -2.22
N PHE A 250 -21.45 -12.98 -2.11
CA PHE A 250 -22.87 -12.93 -2.43
C PHE A 250 -23.63 -11.98 -1.49
N LYS A 251 -23.48 -12.13 -0.17
CA LYS A 251 -24.15 -11.26 0.82
C LYS A 251 -23.74 -9.79 0.66
N ALA A 252 -22.47 -9.52 0.35
CA ALA A 252 -21.98 -8.17 0.11
C ALA A 252 -22.59 -7.55 -1.15
N ALA A 253 -22.70 -8.32 -2.24
CA ALA A 253 -23.32 -7.86 -3.49
C ALA A 253 -24.82 -7.54 -3.30
N ASP A 254 -25.54 -8.37 -2.56
CA ASP A 254 -26.97 -8.13 -2.26
C ASP A 254 -27.18 -6.92 -1.34
N ALA A 255 -26.30 -6.72 -0.35
CA ALA A 255 -26.37 -5.56 0.56
C ALA A 255 -26.06 -4.23 -0.15
N GLU A 256 -25.16 -4.21 -1.13
CA GLU A 256 -24.85 -2.99 -1.90
C GLU A 256 -25.99 -2.57 -2.84
N LEU A 257 -26.72 -3.54 -3.41
CA LEU A 257 -27.88 -3.24 -4.28
C LEU A 257 -29.08 -2.74 -3.48
N ASN A 258 -29.39 -3.42 -2.36
CA ASN A 258 -30.56 -3.10 -1.54
C ASN A 258 -30.28 -1.98 -0.52
N GLY A 259 -29.02 -1.63 -0.28
CA GLY A 259 -28.59 -0.64 0.71
C GLY A 259 -28.60 0.81 0.23
N ASN A 260 -28.73 1.05 -1.08
CA ASN A 260 -28.81 2.41 -1.63
C ASN A 260 -30.12 3.13 -1.29
N ASP A 261 -31.19 2.40 -0.91
CA ASP A 261 -32.51 2.98 -0.63
C ASP A 261 -32.73 3.37 0.84
N ARG A 262 -31.86 2.96 1.77
CA ARG A 262 -32.11 3.13 3.23
C ARG A 262 -31.35 4.25 3.92
N ASN A 263 -30.32 4.82 3.28
CA ASN A 263 -29.44 5.82 3.90
C ASN A 263 -29.57 7.23 3.31
N SER A 264 -30.74 7.57 2.77
CA SER A 264 -31.12 8.95 2.45
C SER A 264 -31.75 9.69 3.64
N THR A 265 -31.54 9.20 4.87
CA THR A 265 -31.82 10.00 6.08
C THR A 265 -30.76 11.10 6.17
N THR A 266 -31.19 12.30 5.80
CA THR A 266 -30.50 13.57 5.88
C THR A 266 -29.86 13.73 7.26
N GLU A 267 -28.55 13.45 7.38
CA GLU A 267 -27.84 13.84 8.60
C GLU A 267 -27.88 15.35 8.71
N SER A 268 -28.41 15.85 9.83
CA SER A 268 -28.54 17.28 10.12
C SER A 268 -27.17 17.94 9.98
N HIS A 269 -26.96 18.62 8.86
CA HIS A 269 -25.74 19.34 8.61
C HIS A 269 -25.64 20.46 9.64
N ARG A 270 -24.75 20.30 10.63
CA ARG A 270 -24.22 21.43 11.40
C ARG A 270 -23.62 22.38 10.37
N GLN A 271 -24.39 23.41 10.00
CA GLN A 271 -23.87 24.56 9.29
C GLN A 271 -22.78 25.14 10.20
N ILE A 272 -21.53 24.97 9.79
CA ILE A 272 -20.45 25.76 10.36
C ILE A 272 -20.84 27.19 10.02
N SER A 273 -21.23 27.99 11.02
CA SER A 273 -21.50 29.40 10.84
C SER A 273 -20.19 30.05 10.40
N PHE A 274 -20.06 30.25 9.09
CA PHE A 274 -18.91 30.88 8.47
C PHE A 274 -19.03 32.38 8.73
N SER A 275 -18.54 32.83 9.89
CA SER A 275 -18.47 34.27 10.15
C SER A 275 -17.61 34.95 9.08
N ASN A 276 -18.09 36.13 8.68
CA ASN A 276 -17.53 37.02 7.67
C ASN A 276 -16.03 37.27 7.91
N VAL A 277 -15.18 36.45 7.29
CA VAL A 277 -13.74 36.71 7.22
C VAL A 277 -13.43 37.24 5.83
N SER A 278 -12.90 38.46 5.82
CA SER A 278 -12.82 39.36 4.67
C SER A 278 -11.69 39.08 3.68
N SER A 279 -10.77 38.15 3.97
CA SER A 279 -9.63 37.87 3.08
C SER A 279 -9.80 36.56 2.31
N GLU A 280 -9.79 36.68 0.97
CA GLU A 280 -9.89 35.55 0.02
C GLU A 280 -9.00 34.33 0.36
N PRO A 281 -7.70 34.45 0.71
CA PRO A 281 -6.86 33.27 0.98
C PRO A 281 -7.28 32.50 2.24
N LEU A 282 -7.81 33.19 3.26
CA LEU A 282 -8.21 32.53 4.51
C LEU A 282 -9.48 31.69 4.31
N VAL A 283 -10.35 32.10 3.40
CA VAL A 283 -11.54 31.33 3.00
C VAL A 283 -11.12 29.98 2.41
N PHE A 284 -10.11 29.97 1.53
CA PHE A 284 -9.59 28.71 0.96
C PHE A 284 -8.92 27.83 2.02
N VAL A 285 -8.16 28.39 2.96
CA VAL A 285 -7.59 27.63 4.09
C VAL A 285 -8.70 26.97 4.92
N LYS A 286 -9.78 27.70 5.21
CA LYS A 286 -10.95 27.17 5.91
C LYS A 286 -11.64 26.06 5.13
N LEU A 287 -11.81 26.20 3.81
CA LEU A 287 -12.41 25.18 2.95
C LEU A 287 -11.58 23.89 2.92
N GLU A 288 -10.26 24.01 2.89
CA GLU A 288 -9.35 22.86 2.94
C GLU A 288 -9.39 22.14 4.29
N LEU A 289 -9.44 22.88 5.40
CA LEU A 289 -9.63 22.29 6.74
C LEU A 289 -10.99 21.59 6.88
N ALA A 290 -12.05 22.22 6.37
CA ALA A 290 -13.40 21.64 6.39
C ALA A 290 -13.48 20.36 5.55
N SER A 291 -12.84 20.32 4.38
CA SER A 291 -12.79 19.13 3.52
C SER A 291 -11.93 18.01 4.11
N MET A 292 -10.88 18.31 4.89
CA MET A 292 -10.16 17.30 5.70
C MET A 292 -11.06 16.64 6.75
N LYS A 293 -11.91 17.42 7.42
CA LYS A 293 -12.82 16.89 8.46
C LYS A 293 -14.02 16.15 7.87
N ARG A 294 -14.66 16.71 6.84
CA ARG A 294 -15.92 16.21 6.26
C ARG A 294 -15.71 15.01 5.34
N ASN A 295 -14.64 14.98 4.55
CA ASN A 295 -14.45 13.93 3.56
C ASN A 295 -13.80 12.70 4.18
N LYS A 296 -14.53 11.58 4.20
CA LYS A 296 -14.07 10.30 4.77
C LYS A 296 -12.74 9.84 4.17
N ASN A 297 -12.53 10.08 2.87
CA ASN A 297 -11.31 9.68 2.15
C ASN A 297 -10.10 10.48 2.63
N ARG A 298 -10.24 11.80 2.79
CA ARG A 298 -9.15 12.68 3.22
C ARG A 298 -8.81 12.46 4.70
N ARG A 299 -9.83 12.30 5.56
CA ARG A 299 -9.65 11.97 7.00
C ARG A 299 -8.91 10.66 7.22
N LYS A 300 -9.26 9.62 6.47
CA LYS A 300 -8.57 8.33 6.56
C LYS A 300 -7.16 8.40 6.00
N ALA A 301 -6.92 9.12 4.90
CA ALA A 301 -5.57 9.31 4.38
C ALA A 301 -4.67 10.01 5.41
N SER A 302 -5.15 11.07 6.08
CA SER A 302 -4.40 11.70 7.16
C SER A 302 -4.20 10.78 8.38
N LEU A 303 -5.18 9.93 8.71
CA LEU A 303 -5.07 8.97 9.81
C LEU A 303 -4.05 7.86 9.51
N TYR A 304 -4.03 7.35 8.28
CA TYR A 304 -3.01 6.39 7.86
C TYR A 304 -1.62 7.02 7.86
N ALA A 305 -1.48 8.27 7.41
CA ALA A 305 -0.20 8.97 7.48
C ALA A 305 0.32 9.10 8.92
N VAL A 306 -0.54 9.45 9.88
CA VAL A 306 -0.18 9.52 11.30
C VAL A 306 0.24 8.15 11.82
N LEU A 307 -0.54 7.09 11.55
CA LEU A 307 -0.21 5.73 11.98
C LEU A 307 1.13 5.26 11.43
N THR A 308 1.41 5.52 10.15
CA THR A 308 2.69 5.15 9.53
C THR A 308 3.86 5.94 10.11
N THR A 309 3.69 7.24 10.38
CA THR A 309 4.74 8.03 11.02
C THR A 309 5.00 7.54 12.45
N VAL A 310 3.96 7.21 13.22
CA VAL A 310 4.12 6.61 14.56
C VAL A 310 4.86 5.27 14.48
N PHE A 311 4.49 4.42 13.53
CA PHE A 311 5.16 3.13 13.33
C PHE A 311 6.66 3.30 13.02
N VAL A 312 7.01 4.24 12.15
CA VAL A 312 8.42 4.56 11.84
C VAL A 312 9.14 5.11 13.08
N SER A 313 8.48 5.97 13.88
CA SER A 313 9.07 6.50 15.11
C SER A 313 9.36 5.39 16.12
N ILE A 314 8.40 4.49 16.36
CA ILE A 314 8.57 3.33 17.25
C ILE A 314 9.73 2.46 16.75
N THR A 315 9.78 2.18 15.45
CA THR A 315 10.84 1.34 14.86
C THR A 315 12.22 1.97 15.11
N LEU A 316 12.36 3.27 14.87
CA LEU A 316 13.60 4.01 15.11
C LEU A 316 13.98 4.10 16.60
N THR A 317 13.01 4.14 17.51
CA THR A 317 13.31 4.20 18.95
C THR A 317 13.71 2.87 19.55
N PHE A 318 13.12 1.75 19.10
CA PHE A 318 13.27 0.45 19.75
C PHE A 318 14.20 -0.53 19.03
N THR A 319 14.62 -0.22 17.79
CA THR A 319 15.40 -1.14 16.97
C THR A 319 16.83 -0.62 16.76
N SER A 320 17.83 -1.36 17.22
CA SER A 320 19.26 -1.08 16.97
C SER A 320 19.73 -1.44 15.55
N ILE A 321 18.92 -2.15 14.77
CA ILE A 321 19.25 -2.54 13.38
C ILE A 321 19.64 -1.32 12.52
N TYR A 322 19.10 -0.14 12.86
CA TYR A 322 19.31 1.09 12.12
C TYR A 322 20.39 2.01 12.71
N SER A 323 21.04 1.64 13.83
CA SER A 323 22.08 2.47 14.45
C SER A 323 23.44 2.38 13.75
N ASP A 324 23.75 1.24 13.13
CA ASP A 324 25.11 0.96 12.63
C ASP A 324 25.38 1.62 11.27
N ASN A 325 24.32 1.75 10.44
CA ASN A 325 24.40 2.38 9.12
C ASN A 325 23.71 3.75 9.09
N ASN A 326 24.51 4.81 8.97
CA ASN A 326 24.02 6.19 8.81
C ASN A 326 23.00 6.38 7.66
N LEU A 327 23.08 5.54 6.63
CA LEU A 327 22.19 5.57 5.47
C LEU A 327 20.78 5.08 5.80
N ASP A 328 20.67 3.96 6.50
CA ASP A 328 19.39 3.32 6.77
C ASP A 328 18.58 4.16 7.76
N GLN A 329 19.27 4.78 8.71
CA GLN A 329 18.70 5.77 9.61
C GLN A 329 18.17 7.02 8.87
N THR A 330 18.98 7.57 7.96
CA THR A 330 18.60 8.74 7.14
C THR A 330 17.39 8.45 6.28
N TYR A 331 17.34 7.24 5.70
CA TYR A 331 16.21 6.77 4.92
C TYR A 331 14.92 6.70 5.73
N MET A 332 14.94 6.05 6.90
CA MET A 332 13.75 5.93 7.75
C MET A 332 13.25 7.28 8.24
N LEU A 333 14.14 8.18 8.63
CA LEU A 333 13.77 9.54 9.04
C LEU A 333 13.11 10.33 7.92
N LEU A 334 13.74 10.35 6.74
CA LEU A 334 13.19 11.04 5.58
C LEU A 334 11.82 10.47 5.20
N TYR A 335 11.69 9.15 5.20
CA TYR A 335 10.43 8.47 4.95
C TYR A 335 9.35 8.88 5.95
N GLY A 336 9.66 8.89 7.26
CA GLY A 336 8.73 9.28 8.33
C GLY A 336 8.10 10.67 8.12
N PHE A 337 8.87 11.63 7.59
CA PHE A 337 8.36 12.97 7.26
C PHE A 337 7.62 13.01 5.91
N GLN A 338 8.13 12.34 4.88
CA GLN A 338 7.57 12.39 3.52
C GLN A 338 6.26 11.63 3.35
N VAL A 339 5.98 10.66 4.21
CA VAL A 339 4.71 9.90 4.15
C VAL A 339 3.50 10.84 4.25
N PHE A 340 3.58 11.90 5.05
CA PHE A 340 2.48 12.85 5.21
C PHE A 340 2.11 13.59 3.91
N PRO A 341 3.02 14.33 3.25
CA PRO A 341 2.72 14.98 1.97
C PRO A 341 2.44 13.96 0.85
N SER A 342 3.06 12.77 0.85
CA SER A 342 2.77 11.76 -0.17
C SER A 342 1.29 11.32 -0.15
N MET A 343 0.68 11.13 1.02
CA MET A 343 -0.72 10.70 1.08
C MET A 343 -1.72 11.81 0.72
N LEU A 344 -1.40 13.07 1.03
CA LEU A 344 -2.31 14.21 0.81
C LEU A 344 -2.07 14.95 -0.51
N ALA A 345 -0.81 15.21 -0.86
CA ALA A 345 -0.41 16.07 -1.98
C ALA A 345 -0.23 15.31 -3.31
N VAL A 346 -0.02 13.98 -3.31
CA VAL A 346 0.02 13.20 -4.58
C VAL A 346 -1.27 13.38 -5.39
N ASN A 347 -2.38 13.53 -4.70
CA ASN A 347 -3.71 13.69 -5.29
C ASN A 347 -4.17 15.16 -5.32
N ILE A 348 -3.24 16.12 -5.36
CA ILE A 348 -3.58 17.54 -5.42
C ILE A 348 -4.49 17.83 -6.63
N MET A 349 -5.51 18.67 -6.43
CA MET A 349 -6.61 18.97 -7.38
C MET A 349 -7.58 17.83 -7.67
N GLY A 350 -7.30 16.58 -7.27
CA GLY A 350 -8.20 15.46 -7.54
C GLY A 350 -9.54 15.56 -6.79
N TYR A 351 -9.53 16.05 -5.55
CA TYR A 351 -10.77 16.24 -4.78
C TYR A 351 -11.59 17.43 -5.30
N GLU A 352 -10.89 18.49 -5.69
CA GLU A 352 -11.44 19.74 -6.23
C GLU A 352 -12.00 19.54 -7.64
N GLY A 353 -11.54 18.52 -8.35
CA GLY A 353 -12.06 18.05 -9.63
C GLY A 353 -13.59 17.91 -9.68
N ASN A 354 -14.26 17.62 -8.55
CA ASN A 354 -15.72 17.53 -8.50
C ASN A 354 -16.44 18.88 -8.67
N TYR A 355 -15.76 19.99 -8.37
CA TYR A 355 -16.30 21.36 -8.44
C TYR A 355 -15.32 22.33 -9.13
N ILE A 356 -14.43 21.78 -9.98
CA ILE A 356 -13.34 22.53 -10.61
C ILE A 356 -13.86 23.61 -11.56
N ASP A 357 -15.02 23.40 -12.16
CA ASP A 357 -15.69 24.36 -13.05
C ASP A 357 -15.92 25.70 -12.35
N VAL A 358 -16.38 25.67 -11.09
CA VAL A 358 -16.64 26.86 -10.27
C VAL A 358 -15.35 27.58 -9.93
N LEU A 359 -14.29 26.84 -9.61
CA LEU A 359 -12.97 27.41 -9.32
C LEU A 359 -12.33 28.06 -10.54
N MET A 360 -12.65 27.57 -11.74
CA MET A 360 -12.10 28.05 -13.01
C MET A 360 -12.83 29.24 -13.63
N MET A 361 -13.96 29.68 -13.05
CA MET A 361 -14.72 30.85 -13.53
C MET A 361 -14.05 32.18 -13.17
N ARG A 362 -13.45 32.29 -11.98
CA ARG A 362 -12.77 33.51 -11.52
C ARG A 362 -11.26 33.43 -11.77
N LYS A 363 -10.67 34.51 -12.31
CA LYS A 363 -9.21 34.65 -12.43
C LYS A 363 -8.55 34.58 -11.05
N GLU A 364 -7.39 33.93 -10.95
CA GLU A 364 -6.55 33.82 -9.72
C GLU A 364 -7.11 33.01 -8.54
N CYS A 365 -8.33 32.48 -8.64
CA CYS A 365 -8.93 31.59 -7.62
C CYS A 365 -8.10 30.30 -7.39
N ILE A 366 -7.54 29.73 -8.46
CA ILE A 366 -6.66 28.55 -8.37
C ILE A 366 -5.34 28.88 -7.67
N LEU A 367 -4.78 30.07 -7.91
CA LEU A 367 -3.52 30.48 -7.31
C LEU A 367 -3.68 30.69 -5.79
N SER A 368 -4.77 31.32 -5.36
CA SER A 368 -5.09 31.47 -3.93
C SER A 368 -5.38 30.13 -3.26
N LEU A 369 -6.06 29.21 -3.95
CA LEU A 369 -6.24 27.83 -3.50
C LEU A 369 -4.91 27.07 -3.33
N LEU A 370 -4.00 27.18 -4.30
CA LEU A 370 -2.68 26.54 -4.20
C LEU A 370 -1.85 27.11 -3.05
N LYS A 371 -1.88 28.43 -2.82
CA LYS A 371 -1.25 29.06 -1.65
C LYS A 371 -1.82 28.54 -0.34
N ALA A 372 -3.14 28.41 -0.24
CA ALA A 372 -3.82 27.86 0.93
C ALA A 372 -3.41 26.40 1.19
N LYS A 373 -3.34 25.57 0.15
CA LYS A 373 -2.87 24.19 0.25
C LYS A 373 -1.42 24.12 0.74
N LEU A 374 -0.53 24.95 0.20
CA LEU A 374 0.87 24.95 0.63
C LEU A 374 0.99 25.34 2.10
N PHE A 375 0.26 26.38 2.53
CA PHE A 375 0.23 26.79 3.93
C PHE A 375 -0.22 25.66 4.85
N ILE A 376 -1.31 24.97 4.50
CA ILE A 376 -1.79 23.82 5.27
C ILE A 376 -0.77 22.69 5.27
N SER A 377 -0.14 22.38 4.14
CA SER A 377 0.91 21.36 4.08
C SER A 377 2.07 21.70 5.02
N CYS A 378 2.55 22.95 5.04
CA CYS A 378 3.60 23.38 5.95
C CYS A 378 3.17 23.28 7.43
N VAL A 379 1.97 23.72 7.78
CA VAL A 379 1.43 23.60 9.15
C VAL A 379 1.30 22.13 9.54
N MET A 380 0.84 21.28 8.63
CA MET A 380 0.67 19.85 8.90
C MET A 380 2.00 19.11 9.04
N THR A 381 3.10 19.58 8.43
CA THR A 381 4.45 19.02 8.65
C THR A 381 4.92 19.13 10.11
N LEU A 382 4.35 20.05 10.91
CA LEU A 382 4.62 20.12 12.34
C LEU A 382 4.13 18.87 13.10
N LEU A 383 3.10 18.19 12.59
CA LEU A 383 2.55 16.99 13.23
C LEU A 383 3.54 15.81 13.15
N PRO A 384 4.10 15.41 11.98
CA PRO A 384 5.20 14.46 11.91
C PRO A 384 6.43 14.85 12.74
N PHE A 385 6.77 16.14 12.79
CA PHE A 385 7.88 16.63 13.61
C PHE A 385 7.67 16.30 15.10
N LEU A 386 6.48 16.58 15.63
CA LEU A 386 6.12 16.26 17.02
C LEU A 386 6.11 14.75 17.27
N LEU A 387 5.57 13.97 16.32
CA LEU A 387 5.52 12.51 16.43
C LEU A 387 6.90 11.84 16.39
N MET A 388 7.90 12.48 15.76
CA MET A 388 9.27 11.98 15.70
C MET A 388 10.14 12.42 16.88
N MET A 389 9.69 13.31 17.75
CA MET A 389 10.44 13.72 18.95
C MET A 389 10.93 12.57 19.84
N PRO A 390 10.20 11.44 20.01
CA PRO A 390 10.70 10.29 20.78
C PRO A 390 12.05 9.75 20.30
N THR A 391 12.40 9.86 19.01
CA THR A 391 13.70 9.39 18.50
C THR A 391 14.85 10.25 19.01
N VAL A 392 14.60 11.53 19.27
CA VAL A 392 15.57 12.45 19.86
C VAL A 392 15.78 12.11 21.34
N PHE A 393 14.71 11.85 22.09
CA PHE A 393 14.83 11.48 23.50
C PHE A 393 15.52 10.14 23.70
N ALA A 394 15.34 9.20 22.77
CA ALA A 394 16.06 7.92 22.76
C ALA A 394 17.55 8.06 22.37
N GLY A 395 18.01 9.26 22.00
CA GLY A 395 19.41 9.52 21.63
C GLY A 395 19.82 8.94 20.28
N THR A 396 18.88 8.44 19.48
CA THR A 396 19.22 7.90 18.17
C THR A 396 19.52 9.01 17.17
N THR A 397 18.86 10.17 17.28
CA THR A 397 18.93 11.24 16.27
C THR A 397 19.11 12.63 16.88
N ASP A 398 19.95 13.45 16.24
CA ASP A 398 20.12 14.87 16.61
C ASP A 398 18.90 15.73 16.24
N ILE A 399 18.61 16.72 17.08
CA ILE A 399 17.56 17.74 16.82
C ILE A 399 17.82 18.46 15.49
N LEU A 400 19.08 18.75 15.18
CA LEU A 400 19.46 19.43 13.94
C LEU A 400 19.00 18.63 12.71
N ARG A 401 19.31 17.34 12.65
CA ARG A 401 18.92 16.46 11.54
C ARG A 401 17.40 16.37 11.42
N LEU A 402 16.69 16.28 12.54
CA LEU A 402 15.23 16.27 12.56
C LEU A 402 14.64 17.56 11.97
N THR A 403 15.16 18.72 12.37
CA THR A 403 14.70 20.01 11.84
C THR A 403 15.00 20.17 10.35
N THR A 404 16.16 19.69 9.89
CA THR A 404 16.52 19.69 8.47
C THR A 404 15.54 18.86 7.64
N PHE A 405 15.16 17.65 8.08
CA PHE A 405 14.18 16.83 7.34
C PHE A 405 12.78 17.42 7.33
N ALA A 406 12.36 18.08 8.41
CA ALA A 406 11.11 18.83 8.44
C ALA A 406 11.11 19.99 7.41
N LEU A 407 12.21 20.74 7.30
CA LEU A 407 12.36 21.83 6.34
C LEU A 407 12.43 21.35 4.89
N ILE A 408 13.18 20.27 4.62
CA ILE A 408 13.22 19.62 3.30
C ILE A 408 11.82 19.18 2.87
N THR A 409 11.05 18.64 3.81
CA THR A 409 9.67 18.19 3.55
C THR A 409 8.75 19.37 3.29
N ALA A 410 8.84 20.44 4.08
CA ALA A 410 8.03 21.64 3.95
C ALA A 410 8.28 22.40 2.63
N GLY A 411 9.54 22.47 2.17
CA GLY A 411 9.95 23.20 0.98
C GLY A 411 10.11 22.31 -0.27
N PRO A 412 11.31 21.79 -0.56
CA PRO A 412 11.62 21.05 -1.79
C PRO A 412 10.64 19.91 -2.13
N VAL A 413 10.28 19.08 -1.15
CA VAL A 413 9.40 17.92 -1.37
C VAL A 413 7.99 18.36 -1.71
N ASN A 414 7.42 19.29 -0.95
CA ASN A 414 6.11 19.88 -1.28
C ASN A 414 6.15 20.57 -2.66
N CYS A 415 7.20 21.30 -2.99
CA CYS A 415 7.34 21.91 -4.32
C CYS A 415 7.23 20.86 -5.44
N ALA A 416 7.91 19.72 -5.30
CA ALA A 416 7.82 18.61 -6.24
C ALA A 416 6.38 18.05 -6.35
N TYR A 417 5.70 17.82 -5.22
CA TYR A 417 4.31 17.34 -5.24
C TYR A 417 3.34 18.35 -5.85
N PHE A 418 3.53 19.65 -5.65
CA PHE A 418 2.65 20.67 -6.22
C PHE A 418 2.77 20.78 -7.74
N GLN A 419 3.87 20.32 -8.34
CA GLN A 419 3.96 20.19 -9.81
C GLN A 419 2.91 19.21 -10.35
N LEU A 420 2.45 18.25 -9.54
CA LEU A 420 1.37 17.34 -9.92
C LEU A 420 0.05 18.07 -10.16
N ALA A 421 -0.14 19.30 -9.67
CA ALA A 421 -1.36 20.07 -9.95
C ALA A 421 -1.57 20.38 -11.44
N VAL A 422 -0.50 20.39 -12.25
CA VAL A 422 -0.59 20.62 -13.70
C VAL A 422 -0.98 19.34 -14.44
N THR A 423 -0.64 18.18 -13.87
CA THR A 423 -0.70 16.87 -14.53
C THR A 423 -1.79 15.96 -13.99
N ASN A 424 -2.28 16.25 -12.78
CA ASN A 424 -3.35 15.52 -12.15
C ASN A 424 -4.66 15.98 -12.78
N ASP A 425 -5.15 15.17 -13.71
CA ASP A 425 -6.37 15.48 -14.45
C ASP A 425 -7.53 14.55 -14.07
N ARG A 426 -7.45 13.89 -12.91
CA ARG A 426 -8.41 12.87 -12.47
C ARG A 426 -9.18 13.30 -11.24
N THR A 427 -10.51 13.19 -11.30
CA THR A 427 -11.37 13.46 -10.15
C THR A 427 -11.35 12.30 -9.16
N ILE A 428 -11.37 12.63 -7.87
CA ILE A 428 -11.47 11.66 -6.79
C ILE A 428 -12.81 11.86 -6.10
N PRO A 429 -13.66 10.82 -6.03
CA PRO A 429 -14.95 10.94 -5.39
C PRO A 429 -14.80 11.23 -3.88
N LEU A 430 -15.62 12.16 -3.39
CA LEU A 430 -15.56 12.69 -2.02
C LEU A 430 -16.16 11.73 -0.99
N VAL A 431 -17.20 10.97 -1.40
CA VAL A 431 -18.06 10.18 -0.50
C VAL A 431 -17.93 8.66 -0.73
N SER A 432 -17.56 8.20 -1.93
CA SER A 432 -17.41 6.77 -2.16
C SER A 432 -16.23 6.20 -1.36
N LYS A 433 -16.41 4.99 -0.82
CA LYS A 433 -15.39 4.29 -0.03
C LYS A 433 -14.06 4.31 -0.81
N ILE A 434 -12.96 4.59 -0.10
CA ILE A 434 -11.55 4.68 -0.58
C ILE A 434 -11.15 3.62 -1.59
N THR A 435 -11.84 2.48 -1.58
CA THR A 435 -11.73 1.40 -2.54
C THR A 435 -12.24 1.71 -3.94
N GLY A 436 -12.70 2.92 -4.27
CA GLY A 436 -12.85 3.36 -5.66
C GLY A 436 -11.54 3.08 -6.43
N ASN A 437 -11.67 2.77 -7.72
CA ASN A 437 -10.68 2.20 -8.64
C ASN A 437 -9.35 3.00 -8.84
N LYS A 438 -8.71 3.45 -7.75
CA LYS A 438 -7.51 4.30 -7.73
C LYS A 438 -6.30 3.56 -8.31
N GLY A 439 -6.16 2.27 -8.02
CA GLY A 439 -5.02 1.47 -8.47
C GLY A 439 -4.94 1.23 -9.98
N LYS A 440 -6.07 1.27 -10.71
CA LYS A 440 -6.04 1.13 -12.18
C LYS A 440 -5.59 2.39 -12.90
N HIS A 441 -5.55 3.52 -12.18
CA HIS A 441 -5.43 4.85 -12.77
C HIS A 441 -4.52 5.76 -11.91
N ILE A 442 -3.39 5.25 -11.44
CA ILE A 442 -2.31 6.13 -10.98
C ILE A 442 -1.66 6.75 -12.22
N GLY A 443 -1.60 8.08 -12.27
CA GLY A 443 -0.94 8.79 -13.37
C GLY A 443 0.55 8.43 -13.39
N THR A 444 1.13 8.20 -14.57
CA THR A 444 2.58 7.97 -14.72
C THR A 444 3.40 9.04 -14.00
N GLN A 445 2.93 10.29 -14.07
CA GLN A 445 3.55 11.43 -13.41
C GLN A 445 3.41 11.38 -11.88
N GLN A 446 2.31 10.88 -11.32
CA GLN A 446 2.18 10.68 -9.87
C GLN A 446 3.21 9.67 -9.35
N ILE A 447 3.45 8.57 -10.07
CA ILE A 447 4.45 7.57 -9.69
C ILE A 447 5.86 8.15 -9.80
N ILE A 448 6.20 8.79 -10.93
CA ILE A 448 7.51 9.39 -11.13
C ILE A 448 7.80 10.45 -10.08
N THR A 449 6.84 11.35 -9.80
CA THR A 449 7.04 12.38 -8.77
C THR A 449 7.16 11.78 -7.38
N THR A 450 6.43 10.69 -7.06
CA THR A 450 6.57 10.04 -5.75
C THR A 450 7.92 9.34 -5.59
N ILE A 451 8.38 8.63 -6.62
CA ILE A 451 9.72 8.01 -6.64
C ILE A 451 10.80 9.11 -6.55
N GLY A 452 10.69 10.14 -7.38
CA GLY A 452 11.63 11.26 -7.38
C GLY A 452 11.67 12.00 -6.03
N ALA A 453 10.51 12.28 -5.44
CA ALA A 453 10.43 12.96 -4.14
C ALA A 453 11.09 12.15 -3.00
N LEU A 454 11.10 10.82 -3.11
CA LEU A 454 11.71 9.93 -2.12
C LEU A 454 13.21 9.77 -2.33
N PHE A 455 13.64 9.49 -3.55
CA PHE A 455 15.04 9.18 -3.83
C PHE A 455 15.92 10.43 -3.99
N ILE A 456 15.42 11.51 -4.59
CA ILE A 456 16.24 12.72 -4.85
C ILE A 456 16.80 13.32 -3.55
N PRO A 457 15.99 13.54 -2.49
CA PRO A 457 16.53 14.08 -1.25
C PRO A 457 17.47 13.10 -0.54
N LEU A 458 17.22 11.80 -0.64
CA LEU A 458 18.10 10.77 -0.06
C LEU A 458 19.49 10.80 -0.71
N PHE A 459 19.55 10.82 -2.05
CA PHE A 459 20.82 10.92 -2.77
C PHE A 459 21.52 12.24 -2.49
N ALA A 460 20.78 13.35 -2.41
CA ALA A 460 21.36 14.66 -2.10
C ALA A 460 21.97 14.70 -0.69
N VAL A 461 21.28 14.17 0.32
CA VAL A 461 21.81 14.08 1.69
C VAL A 461 23.05 13.21 1.71
N ARG A 462 23.02 12.05 1.05
CA ARG A 462 24.18 11.13 1.01
C ARG A 462 25.40 11.74 0.34
N THR A 463 25.26 12.38 -0.81
CA THR A 463 26.40 12.98 -1.52
C THR A 463 26.99 14.12 -0.71
N MET A 464 26.15 14.96 -0.10
CA MET A 464 26.62 16.06 0.75
C MET A 464 27.28 15.56 2.05
N ASP A 465 26.70 14.55 2.71
CA ASP A 465 27.29 13.93 3.91
C ASP A 465 28.68 13.36 3.63
N SER A 466 28.86 12.74 2.46
CA SER A 466 30.18 12.21 2.04
C SER A 466 31.20 13.30 1.72
N ALA A 467 30.76 14.50 1.33
CA ALA A 467 31.64 15.56 0.87
C ALA A 467 32.01 16.58 1.96
N ILE A 468 31.08 16.92 2.86
CA ILE A 468 31.19 18.07 3.78
C ILE A 468 31.03 17.66 5.25
N GLY A 469 30.57 16.44 5.53
CA GLY A 469 30.26 15.94 6.88
C GLY A 469 28.80 16.19 7.30
N GLN A 470 28.33 15.48 8.33
CA GLN A 470 26.90 15.38 8.67
C GLN A 470 26.28 16.69 9.20
N SER A 471 26.99 17.39 10.09
CA SER A 471 26.46 18.59 10.77
C SER A 471 26.36 19.79 9.82
N THR A 472 27.38 20.00 9.01
CA THR A 472 27.47 21.05 7.98
C THR A 472 26.47 20.80 6.85
N THR A 473 26.29 19.54 6.44
CA THR A 473 25.28 19.13 5.45
C THR A 473 23.88 19.47 5.93
N SER A 474 23.57 19.16 7.20
CA SER A 474 22.28 19.45 7.81
C SER A 474 21.98 20.96 7.82
N MET A 475 22.98 21.80 8.12
CA MET A 475 22.85 23.25 8.08
C MET A 475 22.67 23.77 6.64
N ALA A 476 23.48 23.32 5.69
CA ALA A 476 23.40 23.74 4.29
C ALA A 476 22.04 23.39 3.66
N LEU A 477 21.54 22.18 3.91
CA LEU A 477 20.22 21.73 3.43
C LEU A 477 19.08 22.51 4.08
N SER A 478 19.20 22.89 5.35
CA SER A 478 18.20 23.72 6.03
C SER A 478 18.12 25.11 5.39
N ALA A 479 19.28 25.74 5.10
CA ALA A 479 19.35 27.03 4.43
C ALA A 479 18.75 26.97 3.01
N PHE A 480 19.11 25.94 2.23
CA PHE A 480 18.53 25.72 0.92
C PHE A 480 17.00 25.56 0.98
N SER A 481 16.50 24.78 1.94
CA SER A 481 15.06 24.55 2.11
C SER A 481 14.31 25.83 2.47
N ILE A 482 14.89 26.69 3.32
CA ILE A 482 14.31 28.00 3.67
C ILE A 482 14.22 28.90 2.43
N ILE A 483 15.24 28.92 1.57
CA ILE A 483 15.23 29.68 0.31
C ILE A 483 14.09 29.18 -0.61
N VAL A 484 13.88 27.87 -0.70
CA VAL A 484 12.79 27.28 -1.49
C VAL A 484 11.41 27.63 -0.93
N ILE A 485 11.26 27.71 0.39
CA ILE A 485 10.02 28.14 1.05
C ILE A 485 9.76 29.63 0.78
N ALA A 486 10.79 30.47 0.90
CA ALA A 486 10.69 31.91 0.64
C ALA A 486 10.31 32.20 -0.83
N THR A 487 10.79 31.39 -1.77
CA THR A 487 10.46 31.50 -3.20
C THR A 487 9.12 30.86 -3.60
N SER A 488 8.30 30.43 -2.63
CA SER A 488 6.96 29.83 -2.85
C SER A 488 6.04 30.59 -3.78
N ASN A 489 5.99 31.91 -3.67
CA ASN A 489 5.15 32.74 -4.53
C ASN A 489 5.54 32.64 -6.01
N LEU A 490 6.83 32.48 -6.33
CA LEU A 490 7.33 32.44 -7.71
C LEU A 490 7.00 31.12 -8.38
N TRP A 491 7.34 30.00 -7.73
CA TRP A 491 7.11 28.68 -8.33
C TRP A 491 5.62 28.31 -8.36
N LEU A 492 4.80 28.76 -7.39
CA LEU A 492 3.35 28.62 -7.46
C LEU A 492 2.74 29.39 -8.63
N ARG A 493 3.21 30.62 -8.90
CA ARG A 493 2.77 31.39 -10.07
C ARG A 493 3.14 30.70 -11.37
N HIS A 494 4.33 30.09 -11.43
CA HIS A 494 4.76 29.31 -12.59
C HIS A 494 3.89 28.07 -12.81
N ILE A 495 3.51 27.35 -11.75
CA ILE A 495 2.56 26.23 -11.80
C ILE A 495 1.20 26.71 -12.32
N TYR A 496 0.69 27.83 -11.78
CA TYR A 496 -0.58 28.41 -12.21
C TYR A 496 -0.60 28.74 -13.71
N VAL A 497 0.45 29.38 -14.23
CA VAL A 497 0.55 29.72 -15.66
C VAL A 497 0.53 28.46 -16.53
N ARG A 498 1.22 27.39 -16.12
CA ARG A 498 1.20 26.11 -16.85
C ARG A 498 -0.17 25.43 -16.79
N MET A 499 -0.82 25.45 -15.63
CA MET A 499 -2.18 24.93 -15.47
C MET A 499 -3.18 25.71 -16.32
N ALA A 500 -3.06 27.04 -16.39
CA ALA A 500 -3.89 27.89 -17.24
C ALA A 500 -3.72 27.59 -18.74
N LYS A 501 -2.50 27.28 -19.20
CA LYS A 501 -2.24 26.85 -20.59
C LYS A 501 -2.93 25.53 -20.94
N ARG A 502 -3.09 24.62 -19.97
CA ARG A 502 -3.75 23.30 -20.17
C ARG A 502 -5.21 23.27 -19.72
N LYS A 503 -5.80 24.41 -19.37
CA LYS A 503 -7.12 24.53 -18.74
C LYS A 503 -8.19 23.63 -19.38
N TYR A 504 -8.35 23.69 -20.70
CA TYR A 504 -9.41 22.96 -21.40
C TYR A 504 -9.20 21.45 -21.39
N SER A 505 -7.97 20.99 -21.62
CA SER A 505 -7.63 19.56 -21.57
C SER A 505 -7.81 19.00 -20.17
N ASN A 506 -7.36 19.73 -19.13
CA ASN A 506 -7.54 19.30 -17.75
C ASN A 506 -9.03 19.26 -17.38
N LEU A 507 -9.83 20.24 -17.81
CA LEU A 507 -11.27 20.28 -17.55
C LEU A 507 -11.97 19.09 -18.20
N GLU A 508 -11.74 18.83 -19.48
CA GLU A 508 -12.27 17.65 -20.20
C GLU A 508 -11.91 16.33 -19.50
N ASN A 509 -10.66 16.19 -19.07
CA ASN A 509 -10.18 15.03 -18.32
C ASN A 509 -10.85 14.89 -16.93
N PHE A 510 -11.10 16.00 -16.22
CA PHE A 510 -11.87 15.96 -14.97
C PHE A 510 -13.33 15.54 -15.20
N HIS A 511 -13.97 16.06 -16.25
CA HIS A 511 -15.36 15.69 -16.61
C HIS A 511 -15.47 14.21 -17.00
N THR A 512 -14.55 13.71 -17.82
CA THR A 512 -14.54 12.31 -18.24
C THR A 512 -14.23 11.33 -17.12
N THR A 513 -13.49 11.75 -16.09
CA THR A 513 -13.18 10.90 -14.93
C THR A 513 -14.24 10.94 -13.83
N ARG A 514 -15.13 11.94 -13.85
CA ARG A 514 -16.25 12.05 -12.90
C ARG A 514 -17.38 11.08 -13.21
N ASN A 515 -17.60 10.80 -14.50
CA ASN A 515 -18.62 9.88 -15.02
C ASN A 515 -18.10 8.44 -15.00
#